data_AF-A0A7V9L6T4-F1
#
_entry.id   AF-A0A7V9L6T4-F1
#
_cell.length_a   1.000
_cell.length_b   1.000
_cell.length_c   1.000
_cell.angle_alpha   90.00
_cell.angle_beta   90.00
_cell.angle_gamma   90.00
#
_symmetry.space_group_name_H-M   'P 1'
#
loop_
_entity.id
_entity.type
_entity.pdbx_description
1 polymer ?
#
loop_
_entity_poly.entity_id
_entity_poly.type
_entity_poly.pdbx_seq_one_letter_code
_entity_poly.pdbx_strand_id
1 'polypeptide(L)'
;IDAEHALDVGYAKKLGVKTEELLVSQPDFGEQALEIADMLVRSNAIDVIVIDSVAALTPKAELEGEMGDTHVGLQARLMSQALRKLTAAISKSRTMVVFINQIRMKIGVMFGSPETTTGGNALKFYSSVRLDIRRIGAIKKDEDVIGNRTRVKVVKNKMAPPFKEVEFDILYGQGISREGDLVDLASEGNIIDKSGAWFSYAGERIGQGRENAKQFLIDHPETYNSIEAKVLAHHNVRRIGIDVVETPAATSSTATPAEKDKDKDDLKAKPTAGKPTVAAAPAAPTNGKRPNA
;
A
#
# COMPACT_ATOMS: atom_id res chain seq x y z
N ILE A 1 -14.04 16.71 -8.08
CA ILE A 1 -15.18 16.64 -9.02
C ILE A 1 -16.13 15.60 -8.45
N ASP A 2 -17.25 16.07 -7.91
CA ASP A 2 -18.29 15.27 -7.27
C ASP A 2 -19.43 15.07 -8.28
N ALA A 3 -19.29 14.06 -9.12
CA ALA A 3 -20.31 13.63 -10.07
C ALA A 3 -21.41 12.77 -9.40
N GLU A 4 -21.16 12.16 -8.23
CA GLU A 4 -22.19 11.45 -7.46
C GLU A 4 -23.12 12.38 -6.65
N HIS A 5 -22.74 13.66 -6.50
CA HIS A 5 -23.49 14.68 -5.75
C HIS A 5 -23.69 14.25 -4.28
N ALA A 6 -22.69 13.57 -3.72
CA ALA A 6 -22.78 12.89 -2.42
C ALA A 6 -21.68 13.33 -1.43
N LEU A 7 -20.88 14.35 -1.77
CA LEU A 7 -19.81 14.82 -0.90
C LEU A 7 -20.37 15.54 0.34
N ASP A 8 -20.10 14.99 1.53
CA ASP A 8 -20.33 15.66 2.82
C ASP A 8 -19.08 16.46 3.23
N VAL A 9 -19.17 17.79 3.12
CA VAL A 9 -18.11 18.73 3.51
C VAL A 9 -17.83 18.68 5.02
N GLY A 10 -18.86 18.48 5.85
CA GLY A 10 -18.72 18.36 7.30
C GLY A 10 -17.97 17.09 7.68
N TYR A 11 -18.25 15.98 7.01
CA TYR A 11 -17.49 14.74 7.17
C TYR A 11 -16.05 14.89 6.67
N ALA A 12 -15.84 15.49 5.50
CA ALA A 12 -14.50 15.74 4.96
C ALA A 12 -13.62 16.56 5.94
N LYS A 13 -14.20 17.58 6.57
CA LYS A 13 -13.50 18.36 7.61
C LYS A 13 -13.08 17.52 8.81
N LYS A 14 -13.93 16.59 9.27
CA LYS A 14 -13.58 15.64 10.34
C LYS A 14 -12.43 14.71 9.94
N LEU A 15 -12.31 14.38 8.65
CA LEU A 15 -11.19 13.60 8.11
C LEU A 15 -9.90 14.42 7.91
N GLY A 16 -9.88 15.69 8.31
CA GLY A 16 -8.71 16.56 8.20
C GLY A 16 -8.54 17.25 6.85
N VAL A 17 -9.58 17.27 6.00
CA VAL A 17 -9.56 18.02 4.74
C VAL A 17 -9.70 19.51 5.05
N LYS A 18 -8.82 20.33 4.47
CA LYS A 18 -8.94 21.79 4.47
C LYS A 18 -10.02 22.23 3.48
N THR A 19 -11.26 22.28 3.95
CA THR A 19 -12.44 22.50 3.11
C THR A 19 -12.46 23.87 2.43
N GLU A 20 -11.81 24.87 3.02
CA GLU A 20 -11.66 26.23 2.49
C GLU A 20 -10.70 26.32 1.30
N GLU A 21 -9.75 25.39 1.20
CA GLU A 21 -8.81 25.28 0.07
C GLU A 21 -9.31 24.25 -0.99
N LEU A 22 -10.41 23.53 -0.70
CA LEU A 22 -10.92 22.47 -1.56
C LEU A 22 -11.82 23.04 -2.68
N LEU A 23 -11.38 22.90 -3.93
CA LEU A 23 -12.21 23.17 -5.08
C LEU A 23 -13.20 22.02 -5.33
N VAL A 24 -14.49 22.32 -5.23
CA VAL A 24 -15.58 21.39 -5.52
C VAL A 24 -16.29 21.80 -6.81
N SER A 25 -16.57 20.83 -7.66
CA SER A 25 -17.36 20.99 -8.87
C SER A 25 -18.34 19.85 -8.96
N GLN A 26 -19.62 20.17 -9.12
CA GLN A 26 -20.72 19.24 -9.33
C GLN A 26 -21.22 19.40 -10.78
N PRO A 27 -20.70 18.60 -11.72
CA PRO A 27 -21.07 18.69 -13.12
C PRO A 27 -22.47 18.10 -13.36
N ASP A 28 -23.12 18.60 -14.40
CA ASP A 28 -24.42 18.15 -14.91
C ASP A 28 -24.30 16.86 -15.73
N PHE A 29 -23.21 16.70 -16.49
CA PHE A 29 -22.97 15.56 -17.37
C PHE A 29 -21.49 15.17 -17.50
N GLY A 30 -21.23 13.95 -17.99
CA GLY A 30 -19.92 13.32 -18.02
C GLY A 30 -18.87 14.07 -18.85
N GLU A 31 -19.25 14.61 -20.01
CA GLU A 31 -18.35 15.43 -20.85
C GLU A 31 -17.86 16.66 -20.07
N GLN A 32 -18.77 17.41 -19.44
CA GLN A 32 -18.45 18.61 -18.66
C GLN A 32 -17.49 18.26 -17.51
N ALA A 33 -17.75 17.17 -16.78
CA ALA A 33 -16.87 16.70 -15.71
C ALA A 33 -15.42 16.47 -16.20
N LEU A 34 -15.27 15.82 -17.35
CA LEU A 34 -13.96 15.48 -17.93
C LEU A 34 -13.27 16.70 -18.56
N GLU A 35 -14.03 17.66 -19.10
CA GLU A 35 -13.52 18.94 -19.58
C GLU A 35 -12.99 19.80 -18.42
N ILE A 36 -13.74 19.89 -17.31
CA ILE A 36 -13.28 20.56 -16.09
C ILE A 36 -11.98 19.91 -15.60
N ALA A 37 -11.90 18.58 -15.56
CA ALA A 37 -10.68 17.89 -15.20
C ALA A 37 -9.51 18.26 -16.13
N ASP A 38 -9.71 18.28 -17.45
CA ASP A 38 -8.66 18.62 -18.43
C ASP A 38 -8.19 20.08 -18.28
N MET A 39 -9.13 21.01 -18.06
CA MET A 39 -8.79 22.41 -17.79
C MET A 39 -7.95 22.56 -16.51
N LEU A 40 -8.35 21.90 -15.42
CA LEU A 40 -7.63 21.95 -14.15
C LEU A 40 -6.23 21.34 -14.27
N VAL A 41 -6.08 20.21 -14.95
CA VAL A 41 -4.76 19.59 -15.22
C VAL A 41 -3.87 20.54 -16.03
N ARG A 42 -4.42 21.17 -17.08
CA ARG A 42 -3.65 22.09 -17.94
C ARG A 42 -3.25 23.38 -17.26
N SER A 43 -3.99 23.81 -16.23
CA SER A 43 -3.65 25.01 -15.47
C SER A 43 -2.33 24.86 -14.70
N ASN A 44 -1.90 23.62 -14.42
CA ASN A 44 -0.76 23.30 -13.53
C ASN A 44 -0.87 23.91 -12.12
N ALA A 45 -2.06 24.39 -11.73
CA ALA A 45 -2.30 24.99 -10.42
C ALA A 45 -2.76 23.97 -9.36
N ILE A 46 -3.10 22.74 -9.79
CA ILE A 46 -3.68 21.71 -8.94
C ILE A 46 -2.78 20.48 -8.92
N ASP A 47 -2.40 20.04 -7.71
CA ASP A 47 -1.56 18.86 -7.52
C ASP A 47 -2.36 17.55 -7.57
N VAL A 48 -3.61 17.54 -7.07
CA VAL A 48 -4.45 16.35 -7.01
C VAL A 48 -5.89 16.67 -7.42
N ILE A 49 -6.43 15.88 -8.36
CA ILE A 49 -7.84 15.93 -8.78
C ILE A 49 -8.47 14.58 -8.51
N VAL A 50 -9.59 14.55 -7.80
CA VAL A 50 -10.41 13.36 -7.59
C VAL A 50 -11.71 13.49 -8.37
N ILE A 51 -12.07 12.44 -9.12
CA ILE A 51 -13.33 12.32 -9.85
C ILE A 51 -14.16 11.21 -9.18
N ASP A 52 -15.24 11.62 -8.55
CA ASP A 52 -16.15 10.77 -7.77
C ASP A 52 -17.55 10.83 -8.37
N SER A 53 -17.96 9.91 -9.26
CA SER A 53 -17.25 8.72 -9.71
C SER A 53 -17.46 8.49 -11.20
N VAL A 54 -16.69 7.57 -11.78
CA VAL A 54 -16.82 7.16 -13.20
C VAL A 54 -18.23 6.65 -13.52
N ALA A 55 -18.91 6.02 -12.55
CA ALA A 55 -20.24 5.47 -12.77
C ALA A 55 -21.27 6.59 -13.03
N ALA A 56 -21.07 7.76 -12.41
CA ALA A 56 -21.92 8.93 -12.55
C ALA A 56 -21.51 9.87 -13.71
N LEU A 57 -20.48 9.52 -14.50
CA LEU A 57 -20.13 10.26 -15.71
C LEU A 57 -21.08 9.90 -16.85
N THR A 58 -22.35 10.25 -16.70
CA THR A 58 -23.41 9.97 -17.68
C THR A 58 -23.27 10.94 -18.87
N PRO A 59 -23.14 10.43 -20.11
CA PRO A 59 -23.06 11.28 -21.28
C PRO A 59 -24.30 12.16 -21.44
N LYS A 60 -24.12 13.38 -21.95
CA LYS A 60 -25.23 14.33 -22.15
C LYS A 60 -26.42 13.74 -22.91
N ALA A 61 -26.16 13.02 -24.00
CA ALA A 61 -27.20 12.40 -24.81
C ALA A 61 -28.01 11.33 -24.06
N GLU A 62 -27.42 10.67 -23.06
CA GLU A 62 -28.13 9.70 -22.22
C GLU A 62 -29.02 10.39 -21.19
N LEU A 63 -28.64 11.59 -20.71
CA LEU A 63 -29.46 12.39 -19.79
C LEU A 63 -30.63 13.10 -20.49
N GLU A 64 -30.46 13.50 -21.75
CA GLU A 64 -31.49 14.14 -22.56
C GLU A 64 -32.44 13.14 -23.23
N GLY A 65 -32.07 11.85 -23.28
CA GLY A 65 -32.87 10.77 -23.84
C GLY A 65 -33.98 10.29 -22.91
N GLU A 66 -34.87 9.42 -23.43
CA GLU A 66 -35.93 8.83 -22.63
C GLU A 66 -35.45 7.58 -21.87
N MET A 67 -36.10 7.29 -20.75
CA MET A 67 -35.79 6.10 -19.96
C MET A 67 -36.12 4.84 -20.77
N GLY A 68 -35.09 4.05 -21.11
CA GLY A 68 -35.21 2.87 -21.96
C GLY A 68 -34.56 3.03 -23.34
N ASP A 69 -34.13 4.24 -23.68
CA ASP A 69 -33.38 4.47 -24.91
C ASP A 69 -32.03 3.73 -24.91
N THR A 70 -31.74 3.11 -26.03
CA THR A 70 -30.56 2.25 -26.17
C THR A 70 -29.34 3.08 -26.55
N HIS A 71 -28.50 3.39 -25.57
CA HIS A 71 -27.23 4.09 -25.75
C HIS A 71 -26.03 3.15 -25.60
N VAL A 72 -25.82 2.26 -26.58
CA VAL A 72 -24.78 1.21 -26.47
C VAL A 72 -23.37 1.81 -26.39
N GLY A 73 -22.72 1.65 -25.24
CA GLY A 73 -21.30 1.94 -25.06
C GLY A 73 -20.92 3.41 -25.13
N LEU A 74 -21.89 4.33 -24.99
CA LEU A 74 -21.64 5.77 -25.10
C LEU A 74 -20.64 6.25 -24.04
N GLN A 75 -20.85 5.89 -22.77
CA GLN A 75 -19.92 6.19 -21.68
C GLN A 75 -18.51 5.62 -21.92
N ALA A 76 -18.40 4.40 -22.47
CA ALA A 76 -17.09 3.78 -22.74
C ALA A 76 -16.32 4.53 -23.84
N ARG A 77 -17.03 5.06 -24.86
CA ARG A 77 -16.44 5.90 -25.92
C ARG A 77 -16.00 7.26 -25.37
N LEU A 78 -16.85 7.90 -24.56
CA LEU A 78 -16.53 9.14 -23.85
C LEU A 78 -15.24 8.99 -23.04
N MET A 79 -15.17 7.97 -22.17
CA MET A 79 -13.98 7.70 -21.36
C MET A 79 -12.74 7.45 -22.20
N SER A 80 -12.86 6.72 -23.31
CA SER A 80 -11.74 6.44 -24.21
C SER A 80 -11.18 7.70 -24.87
N GLN A 81 -12.07 8.61 -25.30
CA GLN A 81 -11.69 9.88 -25.90
C GLN A 81 -11.08 10.84 -24.86
N ALA A 82 -11.73 10.98 -23.71
CA ALA A 82 -11.28 11.86 -22.64
C ALA A 82 -9.93 11.44 -22.08
N LEU A 83 -9.75 10.15 -21.75
CA LEU A 83 -8.47 9.66 -21.20
C LEU A 83 -7.31 9.81 -22.19
N ARG A 84 -7.56 9.70 -23.51
CA ARG A 84 -6.54 9.95 -24.52
C ARG A 84 -6.02 11.40 -24.47
N LYS A 85 -6.92 12.36 -24.28
CA LYS A 85 -6.57 13.80 -24.14
C LYS A 85 -5.93 14.09 -22.78
N LEU A 86 -6.57 13.62 -21.71
CA LEU A 86 -6.14 13.82 -20.32
C LEU A 86 -4.74 13.25 -20.07
N THR A 87 -4.45 12.04 -20.52
CA THR A 87 -3.15 11.40 -20.26
C THR A 87 -1.99 12.23 -20.81
N ALA A 88 -2.15 12.84 -21.99
CA ALA A 88 -1.14 13.71 -22.58
C ALA A 88 -0.98 15.04 -21.84
N ALA A 89 -2.03 15.54 -21.18
CA ALA A 89 -1.95 16.70 -20.31
C ALA A 89 -1.30 16.36 -18.97
N ILE A 90 -1.74 15.27 -18.33
CA ILE A 90 -1.23 14.75 -17.05
C ILE A 90 0.27 14.48 -17.14
N SER A 91 0.77 13.92 -18.24
CA SER A 91 2.20 13.63 -18.38
C SER A 91 3.08 14.89 -18.48
N LYS A 92 2.49 16.05 -18.77
CA LYS A 92 3.17 17.34 -18.86
C LYS A 92 2.94 18.20 -17.61
N SER A 93 1.97 17.83 -16.78
CA SER A 93 1.71 18.48 -15.50
C SER A 93 2.35 17.69 -14.35
N ARG A 94 2.29 18.23 -13.14
CA ARG A 94 2.59 17.52 -11.89
C ARG A 94 1.32 17.07 -11.16
N THR A 95 0.20 16.97 -11.88
CA THR A 95 -1.11 16.68 -11.31
C THR A 95 -1.37 15.18 -11.27
N MET A 96 -1.73 14.66 -10.10
CA MET A 96 -2.29 13.32 -9.94
C MET A 96 -3.80 13.35 -10.16
N VAL A 97 -4.32 12.46 -11.02
CA VAL A 97 -5.77 12.32 -11.22
C VAL A 97 -6.23 10.96 -10.70
N VAL A 98 -7.16 10.98 -9.74
CA VAL A 98 -7.76 9.81 -9.11
C VAL A 98 -9.19 9.65 -9.60
N PHE A 99 -9.53 8.47 -10.11
CA PHE A 99 -10.90 8.11 -10.48
C PHE A 99 -11.45 7.12 -9.47
N ILE A 100 -12.56 7.45 -8.82
CA ILE A 100 -13.36 6.52 -8.04
C ILE A 100 -14.29 5.80 -9.01
N ASN A 101 -14.46 4.49 -8.83
CA ASN A 101 -15.31 3.69 -9.70
C ASN A 101 -16.00 2.59 -8.90
N GLN A 102 -17.18 2.21 -9.36
CA GLN A 102 -18.02 1.21 -8.75
C GLN A 102 -17.84 -0.14 -9.44
N ILE A 103 -18.08 -1.21 -8.68
CA ILE A 103 -18.16 -2.56 -9.20
C ILE A 103 -19.56 -2.82 -9.77
N ARG A 104 -19.62 -3.55 -10.87
CA ARG A 104 -20.83 -4.12 -11.50
C ARG A 104 -20.58 -5.59 -11.80
N MET A 105 -21.65 -6.36 -11.95
CA MET A 105 -21.55 -7.76 -12.39
C MET A 105 -21.81 -7.87 -13.88
N LYS A 106 -20.94 -8.57 -14.60
CA LYS A 106 -21.17 -8.91 -16.01
C LYS A 106 -22.04 -10.15 -16.09
N ILE A 107 -23.26 -9.98 -16.59
CA ILE A 107 -24.20 -11.07 -16.81
C ILE A 107 -23.63 -12.04 -17.87
N GLY A 108 -23.78 -13.35 -17.63
CA GLY A 108 -23.40 -14.39 -18.59
C GLY A 108 -21.95 -14.89 -18.50
N VAL A 109 -21.17 -14.46 -17.51
CA VAL A 109 -19.83 -15.02 -17.24
C VAL A 109 -19.97 -16.31 -16.43
N MET A 110 -19.69 -17.46 -17.07
CA MET A 110 -19.73 -18.79 -16.42
C MET A 110 -18.39 -19.24 -15.84
N PHE A 111 -17.28 -18.55 -16.17
CA PHE A 111 -15.94 -18.89 -15.70
C PHE A 111 -15.12 -17.62 -15.41
N GLY A 112 -14.40 -17.61 -14.29
CA GLY A 112 -13.64 -16.45 -13.81
C GLY A 112 -14.46 -15.48 -12.95
N SER A 113 -13.89 -14.32 -12.61
CA SER A 113 -14.60 -13.30 -11.82
C SER A 113 -15.66 -12.58 -12.69
N PRO A 114 -16.92 -12.49 -12.24
CA PRO A 114 -17.96 -11.74 -12.93
C PRO A 114 -17.86 -10.23 -12.69
N GLU A 115 -16.95 -9.77 -11.82
CA GLU A 115 -16.82 -8.35 -11.47
C GLU A 115 -16.21 -7.54 -12.63
N THR A 116 -16.84 -6.40 -12.91
CA THR A 116 -16.36 -5.39 -13.86
C THR A 116 -16.53 -3.99 -13.28
N THR A 117 -15.93 -3.00 -13.91
CA THR A 117 -16.05 -1.58 -13.55
C THR A 117 -16.79 -0.81 -14.63
N THR A 118 -17.42 0.30 -14.28
CA THR A 118 -18.10 1.20 -15.24
C THR A 118 -17.10 1.97 -16.11
N GLY A 119 -17.58 2.63 -17.18
CA GLY A 119 -16.73 3.44 -18.08
C GLY A 119 -15.91 2.66 -19.11
N GLY A 120 -16.22 1.38 -19.33
CA GLY A 120 -15.53 0.54 -20.31
C GLY A 120 -14.11 0.12 -19.87
N ASN A 121 -13.24 -0.15 -20.84
CA ASN A 121 -11.89 -0.67 -20.57
C ASN A 121 -10.79 0.39 -20.55
N ALA A 122 -11.04 1.60 -21.06
CA ALA A 122 -10.01 2.62 -21.24
C ALA A 122 -9.26 2.92 -19.93
N LEU A 123 -10.00 3.17 -18.84
CA LEU A 123 -9.40 3.47 -17.54
C LEU A 123 -8.47 2.37 -17.07
N LYS A 124 -8.83 1.09 -17.28
CA LYS A 124 -7.98 -0.05 -16.91
C LYS A 124 -6.61 0.01 -17.57
N PHE A 125 -6.50 0.51 -18.80
CA PHE A 125 -5.24 0.62 -19.55
C PHE A 125 -4.46 1.89 -19.20
N TYR A 126 -5.15 3.04 -19.12
CA TYR A 126 -4.53 4.33 -18.87
C TYR A 126 -4.03 4.50 -17.43
N SER A 127 -4.73 3.96 -16.42
CA SER A 127 -4.30 4.08 -15.02
C SER A 127 -2.90 3.49 -14.79
N SER A 128 -2.04 4.25 -14.12
CA SER A 128 -0.71 3.79 -13.68
C SER A 128 -0.80 2.85 -12.49
N VAL A 129 -1.73 3.12 -11.56
CA VAL A 129 -2.02 2.30 -10.40
C VAL A 129 -3.53 2.03 -10.35
N ARG A 130 -3.92 0.82 -9.94
CA ARG A 130 -5.31 0.48 -9.63
C ARG A 130 -5.38 -0.20 -8.27
N LEU A 131 -6.31 0.26 -7.45
CA LEU A 131 -6.56 -0.21 -6.11
C LEU A 131 -7.96 -0.84 -6.05
N ASP A 132 -8.06 -2.05 -5.52
CA ASP A 132 -9.33 -2.70 -5.17
C ASP A 132 -9.47 -2.61 -3.65
N ILE A 133 -10.45 -1.83 -3.19
CA ILE A 133 -10.73 -1.56 -1.78
C ILE A 133 -11.97 -2.35 -1.33
N ARG A 134 -11.85 -3.11 -0.24
CA ARG A 134 -12.94 -3.91 0.32
C ARG A 134 -13.01 -3.79 1.83
N ARG A 135 -14.22 -3.65 2.34
CA ARG A 135 -14.52 -3.89 3.76
C ARG A 135 -14.45 -5.39 4.02
N ILE A 136 -13.59 -5.81 4.95
CA ILE A 136 -13.41 -7.22 5.33
C ILE A 136 -13.97 -7.54 6.72
N GLY A 137 -14.26 -6.52 7.53
CA GLY A 137 -14.84 -6.71 8.86
C GLY A 137 -15.38 -5.42 9.47
N ALA A 138 -16.11 -5.57 10.57
CA ALA A 138 -16.56 -4.46 11.41
C ALA A 138 -15.62 -4.32 12.62
N ILE A 139 -15.28 -3.09 12.99
CA ILE A 139 -14.57 -2.78 14.23
C ILE A 139 -15.62 -2.41 15.26
N LYS A 140 -15.63 -3.10 16.39
CA LYS A 140 -16.60 -2.90 17.47
C LYS A 140 -15.90 -2.43 18.72
N LYS A 141 -16.57 -1.56 19.46
CA LYS A 141 -16.26 -1.22 20.85
C LYS A 141 -17.53 -1.47 21.63
N ASP A 142 -17.48 -2.43 22.55
CA ASP A 142 -18.66 -2.95 23.24
C ASP A 142 -19.71 -3.47 22.24
N GLU A 143 -20.90 -2.88 22.21
CA GLU A 143 -21.98 -3.23 21.26
C GLU A 143 -21.96 -2.39 19.96
N ASP A 144 -21.24 -1.27 19.95
CA ASP A 144 -21.27 -0.29 18.86
C ASP A 144 -20.25 -0.60 17.77
N VAL A 145 -20.67 -0.47 16.51
CA VAL A 145 -19.78 -0.55 15.34
C VAL A 145 -19.17 0.82 15.09
N ILE A 146 -17.90 0.97 15.45
CA ILE A 146 -17.18 2.24 15.40
C ILE A 146 -16.35 2.43 14.11
N GLY A 147 -16.24 1.39 13.28
CA GLY A 147 -15.49 1.48 12.04
C GLY A 147 -15.45 0.17 11.24
N ASN A 148 -14.58 0.17 10.23
CA ASN A 148 -14.44 -0.91 9.27
C ASN A 148 -12.98 -1.35 9.15
N ARG A 149 -12.74 -2.65 9.30
CA ARG A 149 -11.48 -3.26 8.87
C ARG A 149 -11.52 -3.33 7.34
N THR A 150 -10.53 -2.72 6.70
CA THR A 150 -10.50 -2.51 5.26
C THR A 150 -9.24 -3.12 4.68
N ARG A 151 -9.38 -3.78 3.53
CA ARG A 151 -8.27 -4.32 2.75
C ARG A 151 -8.20 -3.58 1.42
N VAL A 152 -6.99 -3.20 1.02
CA VAL A 152 -6.71 -2.63 -0.30
C VAL A 152 -5.70 -3.51 -1.02
N LYS A 153 -6.06 -3.97 -2.22
CA LYS A 153 -5.18 -4.73 -3.13
C LYS A 153 -4.73 -3.88 -4.29
N VAL A 154 -3.42 -3.88 -4.56
CA VAL A 154 -2.85 -3.20 -5.73
C VAL A 154 -2.99 -4.11 -6.96
N VAL A 155 -4.14 -4.07 -7.63
CA VAL A 155 -4.44 -4.94 -8.78
C VAL A 155 -3.69 -4.54 -10.06
N LYS A 156 -3.14 -3.33 -10.12
CA LYS A 156 -2.22 -2.88 -11.19
C LYS A 156 -1.23 -1.87 -10.62
N ASN A 157 0.03 -2.00 -11.00
CA ASN A 157 1.07 -1.04 -10.66
C ASN A 157 2.09 -0.96 -11.80
N LYS A 158 2.33 0.24 -12.34
CA LYS A 158 3.37 0.51 -13.35
C LYS A 158 4.67 1.06 -12.76
N MET A 159 4.70 1.36 -11.45
CA MET A 159 5.81 2.05 -10.78
C MET A 159 6.61 1.13 -9.85
N ALA A 160 5.99 0.04 -9.40
CA ALA A 160 6.59 -0.95 -8.50
C ALA A 160 5.88 -2.31 -8.69
N PRO A 161 6.36 -3.41 -8.08
CA PRO A 161 5.69 -4.70 -8.16
C PRO A 161 4.21 -4.65 -7.74
N PRO A 162 3.28 -5.19 -8.55
CA PRO A 162 1.84 -5.22 -8.24
C PRO A 162 1.47 -6.35 -7.27
N PHE A 163 0.18 -6.45 -6.95
CA PHE A 163 -0.48 -7.52 -6.18
C PHE A 163 -0.18 -7.58 -4.69
N LYS A 164 0.55 -6.60 -4.16
CA LYS A 164 0.61 -6.38 -2.72
C LYS A 164 -0.76 -5.96 -2.18
N GLU A 165 -1.01 -6.35 -0.94
CA GLU A 165 -2.22 -6.04 -0.19
C GLU A 165 -1.83 -5.34 1.10
N VAL A 166 -2.69 -4.45 1.58
CA VAL A 166 -2.57 -3.81 2.89
C VAL A 166 -3.91 -3.86 3.58
N GLU A 167 -3.88 -4.03 4.90
CA GLU A 167 -5.06 -3.93 5.75
C GLU A 167 -4.89 -2.80 6.75
N PHE A 168 -5.96 -2.05 6.96
CA PHE A 168 -5.99 -0.93 7.88
C PHE A 168 -7.40 -0.70 8.39
N ASP A 169 -7.51 0.09 9.45
CA ASP A 169 -8.76 0.44 10.09
C ASP A 169 -9.26 1.80 9.61
N ILE A 170 -10.52 1.86 9.18
CA ILE A 170 -11.23 3.12 8.90
C ILE A 170 -12.24 3.34 10.02
N LEU A 171 -11.97 4.32 10.89
CA LEU A 171 -12.84 4.71 12.00
C LEU A 171 -13.79 5.82 11.55
N TYR A 172 -15.07 5.70 11.92
CA TYR A 172 -16.08 6.67 11.51
C TYR A 172 -15.81 8.04 12.14
N GLY A 173 -15.75 9.08 11.30
CA GLY A 173 -15.47 10.45 11.72
C GLY A 173 -14.02 10.74 12.10
N GLN A 174 -13.10 9.77 12.01
CA GLN A 174 -11.67 9.96 12.23
C GLN A 174 -10.82 9.59 10.99
N GLY A 175 -11.32 8.68 10.15
CA GLY A 175 -10.63 8.25 8.94
C GLY A 175 -9.71 7.06 9.18
N ILE A 176 -8.61 6.98 8.44
CA ILE A 176 -7.64 5.89 8.55
C ILE A 176 -6.88 6.04 9.87
N SER A 177 -6.88 4.99 10.69
CA SER A 177 -6.23 4.95 12.00
C SER A 177 -4.71 4.73 11.85
N ARG A 178 -3.96 5.82 11.70
CA ARG A 178 -2.49 5.79 11.48
C ARG A 178 -1.72 5.13 12.62
N GLU A 179 -2.17 5.32 13.85
CA GLU A 179 -1.55 4.76 15.05
C GLU A 179 -1.76 3.25 15.11
N GLY A 180 -2.96 2.79 14.77
CA GLY A 180 -3.26 1.37 14.64
C GLY A 180 -2.41 0.69 13.57
N ASP A 181 -2.28 1.34 12.40
CA ASP A 181 -1.45 0.84 11.31
C ASP A 181 0.04 0.82 11.69
N LEU A 182 0.51 1.82 12.45
CA LEU A 182 1.89 1.88 12.91
C LEU A 182 2.22 0.74 13.87
N VAL A 183 1.31 0.41 14.80
CA VAL A 183 1.48 -0.74 15.72
C VAL A 183 1.57 -2.05 14.92
N ASP A 184 0.69 -2.23 13.94
CA ASP A 184 0.65 -3.44 13.11
C ASP A 184 1.96 -3.58 12.30
N LEU A 185 2.36 -2.53 11.57
CA LEU A 185 3.59 -2.53 10.77
C LEU A 185 4.85 -2.68 11.62
N ALA A 186 4.92 -2.02 12.78
CA ALA A 186 6.07 -2.12 13.67
C ALA A 186 6.17 -3.50 14.32
N SER A 187 5.05 -4.15 14.62
CA SER A 187 5.05 -5.53 15.11
C SER A 187 5.48 -6.52 14.02
N GLU A 188 5.02 -6.33 12.79
CA GLU A 188 5.45 -7.16 11.64
C GLU A 188 6.94 -6.97 11.32
N GLY A 189 7.45 -5.76 11.48
CA GLY A 189 8.86 -5.42 11.28
C GLY A 189 9.79 -5.76 12.46
N ASN A 190 9.29 -6.41 13.52
CA ASN A 190 10.03 -6.68 14.77
C ASN A 190 10.68 -5.42 15.40
N ILE A 191 10.03 -4.26 15.23
CA ILE A 191 10.43 -2.99 15.86
C ILE A 191 9.77 -2.85 17.24
N ILE A 192 8.54 -3.36 17.36
CA ILE A 192 7.83 -3.53 18.63
C ILE A 192 7.83 -5.03 18.95
N ASP A 193 8.27 -5.37 20.15
CA ASP A 193 8.27 -6.74 20.65
C ASP A 193 6.88 -7.13 21.17
N LYS A 194 6.38 -8.29 20.71
CA LYS A 194 5.11 -8.85 21.15
C LYS A 194 5.33 -10.10 22.00
N SER A 195 5.10 -9.98 23.31
CA SER A 195 5.16 -11.08 24.27
C SER A 195 3.76 -11.46 24.77
N GLY A 196 3.15 -12.44 24.11
CA GLY A 196 1.76 -12.80 24.35
C GLY A 196 0.81 -11.66 23.98
N ALA A 197 0.11 -11.10 24.97
CA ALA A 197 -0.74 -9.92 24.80
C ALA A 197 0.00 -8.59 24.99
N TRP A 198 1.24 -8.59 25.46
CA TRP A 198 2.00 -7.37 25.76
C TRP A 198 2.81 -6.89 24.56
N PHE A 199 2.74 -5.59 24.29
CA PHE A 199 3.57 -4.88 23.31
C PHE A 199 4.64 -4.08 24.07
N SER A 200 5.89 -4.16 23.62
CA SER A 200 7.01 -3.43 24.21
C SER A 200 7.86 -2.76 23.13
N TYR A 201 8.35 -1.56 23.41
CA TYR A 201 9.26 -0.82 22.53
C TYR A 201 10.50 -0.42 23.32
N ALA A 202 11.69 -0.74 22.79
CA ALA A 202 12.97 -0.45 23.45
C ALA A 202 13.08 -0.92 24.92
N GLY A 203 12.42 -2.04 25.25
CA GLY A 203 12.38 -2.61 26.60
C GLY A 203 11.29 -2.05 27.52
N GLU A 204 10.58 -0.99 27.12
CA GLU A 204 9.44 -0.43 27.85
C GLU A 204 8.13 -1.05 27.38
N ARG A 205 7.22 -1.36 28.31
CA ARG A 205 5.88 -1.88 27.98
C ARG A 205 4.98 -0.73 27.55
N ILE A 206 4.58 -0.73 26.29
CA ILE A 206 3.71 0.30 25.70
C ILE A 206 2.22 -0.04 25.78
N GLY A 207 1.86 -1.30 26.05
CA GLY A 207 0.46 -1.65 26.29
C GLY A 207 0.17 -3.14 26.30
N GLN A 208 -0.94 -3.50 26.94
CA GLN A 208 -1.52 -4.85 26.86
C GLN A 208 -2.63 -4.86 25.81
N GLY A 209 -2.39 -5.51 24.68
CA GLY A 209 -3.27 -5.54 23.53
C GLY A 209 -3.07 -4.36 22.58
N ARG A 210 -3.51 -4.54 21.34
CA ARG A 210 -3.33 -3.58 20.25
C ARG A 210 -3.95 -2.22 20.55
N GLU A 211 -5.14 -2.20 21.13
CA GLU A 211 -5.87 -0.95 21.41
C GLU A 211 -5.15 -0.09 22.47
N ASN A 212 -4.61 -0.70 23.51
CA ASN A 212 -3.85 0.02 24.53
C ASN A 212 -2.49 0.51 24.00
N ALA A 213 -1.82 -0.29 23.17
CA ALA A 213 -0.60 0.15 22.49
C ALA A 213 -0.87 1.34 21.56
N LYS A 214 -1.98 1.31 20.82
CA LYS A 214 -2.43 2.43 19.99
C LYS A 214 -2.66 3.69 20.83
N GLN A 215 -3.39 3.57 21.94
CA GLN A 215 -3.64 4.70 22.83
C GLN A 215 -2.35 5.29 23.40
N PHE A 216 -1.40 4.44 23.80
CA PHE A 216 -0.09 4.89 24.26
C PHE A 216 0.64 5.72 23.20
N LEU A 217 0.59 5.34 21.92
CA LEU A 217 1.21 6.12 20.85
C LEU A 217 0.52 7.46 20.58
N ILE A 218 -0.80 7.54 20.79
CA ILE A 218 -1.54 8.81 20.74
C ILE A 218 -1.05 9.73 21.86
N ASP A 219 -0.85 9.19 23.06
CA ASP A 219 -0.46 9.95 24.24
C ASP A 219 1.03 10.33 24.25
N HIS A 220 1.87 9.64 23.47
CA HIS A 220 3.34 9.80 23.42
C HIS A 220 3.86 10.03 21.98
N PRO A 221 3.68 11.25 21.42
CA PRO A 221 4.07 11.56 20.03
C PRO A 221 5.56 11.36 19.72
N GLU A 222 6.45 11.55 20.69
CA GLU A 222 7.88 11.30 20.55
C GLU A 222 8.17 9.81 20.28
N THR A 223 7.47 8.92 20.98
CA THR A 223 7.58 7.48 20.77
C THR A 223 6.97 7.08 19.44
N TYR A 224 5.81 7.64 19.08
CA TYR A 224 5.20 7.47 17.76
C TYR A 224 6.18 7.81 16.64
N ASN A 225 6.79 9.00 16.67
CA ASN A 225 7.72 9.46 15.65
C ASN A 225 8.98 8.58 15.57
N SER A 226 9.47 8.11 16.71
CA SER A 226 10.61 7.20 16.77
C SER A 226 10.32 5.86 16.09
N ILE A 227 9.14 5.27 16.37
CA ILE A 227 8.70 4.02 15.75
C ILE A 227 8.42 4.23 14.26
N GLU A 228 7.73 5.31 13.88
CA GLU A 228 7.45 5.65 12.49
C GLU A 228 8.75 5.75 11.66
N ALA A 229 9.76 6.45 12.18
CA ALA A 229 11.05 6.58 11.50
C ALA A 229 11.73 5.22 11.27
N LYS A 230 11.69 4.33 12.27
CA LYS A 230 12.24 2.96 12.15
C LYS A 230 11.46 2.11 11.16
N VAL A 231 10.13 2.19 11.15
CA VAL A 231 9.28 1.47 10.19
C VAL A 231 9.56 1.92 8.76
N LEU A 232 9.63 3.24 8.53
CA LEU A 232 9.97 3.81 7.23
C LEU A 232 11.35 3.36 6.76
N ALA A 233 12.35 3.41 7.64
CA ALA A 233 13.70 2.93 7.33
C ALA A 233 13.72 1.43 7.00
N HIS A 234 13.02 0.60 7.78
CA HIS A 234 12.91 -0.84 7.55
C HIS A 234 12.33 -1.17 6.17
N HIS A 235 11.36 -0.38 5.70
CA HIS A 235 10.76 -0.55 4.37
C HIS A 235 11.46 0.24 3.25
N ASN A 236 12.59 0.88 3.52
CA ASN A 236 13.32 1.74 2.58
C ASN A 236 12.47 2.87 1.97
N VAL A 237 11.53 3.41 2.75
CA VAL A 237 10.67 4.52 2.34
C VAL A 237 11.25 5.81 2.87
N ARG A 238 11.65 6.72 1.99
CA ARG A 238 12.01 8.10 2.35
C ARG A 238 10.81 9.01 2.17
N ARG A 239 10.46 9.79 3.18
CA ARG A 239 9.49 10.89 2.99
C ARG A 239 10.13 11.94 2.09
N ILE A 240 9.48 12.25 0.97
CA ILE A 240 9.85 13.40 0.16
C ILE A 240 9.41 14.65 0.93
N GLY A 241 10.36 15.51 1.31
CA GLY A 241 10.09 16.79 1.99
C GLY A 241 10.11 16.78 3.53
N ILE A 242 10.59 15.71 4.16
CA ILE A 242 10.94 15.71 5.59
C ILE A 242 12.39 15.24 5.71
N ASP A 243 13.29 16.16 6.06
CA ASP A 243 14.67 15.82 6.38
C ASP A 243 14.68 15.01 7.67
N VAL A 244 14.86 13.70 7.53
CA VAL A 244 15.06 12.83 8.69
C VAL A 244 16.48 13.07 9.17
N VAL A 245 16.60 13.60 10.40
CA VAL A 245 17.89 13.67 11.10
C VAL A 245 18.36 12.23 11.31
N GLU A 246 19.35 11.80 10.55
CA GLU A 246 20.05 10.54 10.79
C GLU A 246 20.74 10.64 12.15
N THR A 247 20.26 9.90 13.15
CA THR A 247 21.07 9.63 14.33
C THR A 247 22.17 8.65 13.93
N PRO A 248 23.47 8.95 14.14
CA PRO A 248 24.54 8.05 13.73
C PRO A 248 24.43 6.73 14.49
N ALA A 249 24.49 5.62 13.77
CA ALA A 249 24.66 4.30 14.35
C ALA A 249 25.92 4.29 15.21
N ALA A 250 25.78 3.87 16.47
CA ALA A 250 26.91 3.63 17.36
C ALA A 250 27.80 2.54 16.75
N THR A 251 28.95 2.95 16.21
CA THR A 251 30.02 2.04 15.80
C THR A 251 30.55 1.30 17.02
N SER A 252 30.31 -0.01 17.08
CA SER A 252 31.00 -0.91 18.00
C SER A 252 32.46 -1.03 17.58
N SER A 253 33.35 -0.32 18.28
CA SER A 253 34.79 -0.53 18.16
C SER A 253 35.20 -1.79 18.94
N THR A 254 35.45 -2.89 18.25
CA THR A 254 36.31 -3.96 18.77
C THR A 254 37.75 -3.59 18.46
N ALA A 255 38.45 -3.05 19.46
CA ALA A 255 39.90 -2.89 19.43
C ALA A 255 40.56 -4.24 19.74
N THR A 256 41.29 -4.79 18.77
CA THR A 256 42.28 -5.86 18.99
C THR A 256 43.65 -5.20 19.16
N PRO A 257 44.47 -5.53 20.18
CA PRO A 257 45.83 -5.01 20.26
C PRO A 257 46.74 -5.76 19.28
N ALA A 258 47.49 -5.01 18.47
CA ALA A 258 48.57 -5.53 17.66
C ALA A 258 49.85 -5.66 18.51
N GLU A 259 50.38 -6.88 18.58
CA GLU A 259 51.68 -7.21 19.16
C GLU A 259 52.78 -6.98 18.10
N LYS A 260 53.86 -6.27 18.48
CA LYS A 260 55.01 -5.97 17.62
C LYS A 260 56.12 -7.00 17.86
N ASP A 261 56.66 -7.48 16.75
CA ASP A 261 57.89 -8.26 16.59
C ASP A 261 59.06 -7.87 17.51
N LYS A 262 59.72 -8.91 18.04
CA LYS A 262 61.17 -8.92 18.29
C LYS A 262 61.74 -10.28 17.91
N ASP A 263 62.58 -10.27 16.87
CA ASP A 263 63.54 -11.31 16.52
C ASP A 263 64.42 -11.72 17.72
N LYS A 264 64.72 -13.02 17.84
CA LYS A 264 66.07 -13.55 18.08
C LYS A 264 66.13 -15.09 17.97
N ASP A 265 67.26 -15.52 17.39
CA ASP A 265 67.78 -16.87 17.12
C ASP A 265 67.58 -17.94 18.20
N ASP A 266 67.35 -19.20 17.79
CA ASP A 266 68.36 -20.30 17.89
C ASP A 266 67.76 -21.73 17.69
N LEU A 267 68.22 -22.40 16.62
CA LEU A 267 68.75 -23.79 16.57
C LEU A 267 68.18 -24.90 17.51
N LYS A 268 67.48 -25.92 16.95
CA LYS A 268 67.95 -27.32 16.75
C LYS A 268 66.85 -28.40 16.64
N ALA A 269 67.17 -29.39 15.78
CA ALA A 269 66.83 -30.83 15.82
C ALA A 269 65.55 -31.38 15.11
N LYS A 270 65.81 -32.01 13.95
CA LYS A 270 65.09 -33.10 13.24
C LYS A 270 65.20 -34.46 14.01
N PRO A 271 64.72 -35.62 13.49
CA PRO A 271 63.48 -36.00 12.76
C PRO A 271 62.90 -37.38 13.24
N THR A 272 61.88 -37.92 12.54
CA THR A 272 61.64 -39.35 12.11
C THR A 272 60.13 -39.67 12.14
N ALA A 273 59.45 -39.94 11.02
CA ALA A 273 59.45 -41.10 10.10
C ALA A 273 58.37 -42.15 10.48
N GLY A 274 57.45 -42.40 9.55
CA GLY A 274 56.45 -43.47 9.63
C GLY A 274 55.29 -43.24 8.66
N LYS A 275 55.35 -43.90 7.51
CA LYS A 275 54.39 -43.85 6.39
C LYS A 275 53.89 -45.30 6.13
N PRO A 276 53.04 -45.58 5.14
CA PRO A 276 51.58 -45.74 5.20
C PRO A 276 51.12 -47.18 4.87
N THR A 277 49.81 -47.47 4.85
CA THR A 277 49.23 -48.48 3.94
C THR A 277 47.72 -48.31 3.74
N VAL A 278 47.28 -48.77 2.57
CA VAL A 278 46.06 -48.47 1.82
C VAL A 278 45.19 -49.74 1.73
N ALA A 279 43.93 -49.57 1.29
CA ALA A 279 43.03 -50.53 0.59
C ALA A 279 41.82 -50.99 1.42
N ALA A 280 40.64 -51.29 0.89
CA ALA A 280 39.93 -51.04 -0.38
C ALA A 280 38.49 -51.61 -0.17
N ALA A 281 37.48 -51.08 -0.88
CA ALA A 281 36.13 -51.67 -0.97
C ALA A 281 36.16 -52.97 -1.84
N PRO A 282 35.10 -53.83 -1.87
CA PRO A 282 33.89 -53.51 -2.68
C PRO A 282 32.54 -54.23 -2.32
N ALA A 283 31.50 -53.79 -3.05
CA ALA A 283 30.36 -54.53 -3.65
C ALA A 283 29.09 -54.91 -2.85
N ALA A 284 27.94 -54.56 -3.47
CA ALA A 284 26.57 -55.03 -3.21
C ALA A 284 26.29 -56.40 -3.89
N PRO A 285 25.13 -57.05 -3.65
CA PRO A 285 24.03 -56.92 -4.64
C PRO A 285 22.58 -57.00 -4.10
N THR A 286 21.67 -56.94 -5.07
CA THR A 286 20.21 -56.73 -5.18
C THR A 286 19.26 -57.86 -4.75
N ASN A 287 18.02 -57.52 -4.34
CA ASN A 287 16.69 -58.07 -4.78
C ASN A 287 15.59 -57.61 -3.79
N GLY A 288 14.32 -57.34 -4.14
CA GLY A 288 13.56 -57.62 -5.34
C GLY A 288 12.22 -56.84 -5.38
N LYS A 289 11.55 -56.89 -6.53
CA LYS A 289 10.29 -56.23 -6.91
C LYS A 289 9.04 -56.91 -6.31
N ARG A 290 8.08 -56.09 -5.83
CA ARG A 290 6.59 -56.02 -6.10
C ARG A 290 5.72 -57.31 -6.00
N PRO A 291 4.36 -57.30 -6.12
CA PRO A 291 3.41 -56.23 -6.47
C PRO A 291 2.04 -56.17 -5.70
N ASN A 292 1.22 -55.17 -6.10
CA ASN A 292 -0.25 -55.01 -6.04
C ASN A 292 -0.88 -54.75 -4.65
N ALA A 293 -1.87 -53.85 -4.47
CA ALA A 293 -2.80 -53.16 -5.36
C ALA A 293 -2.96 -51.68 -4.98
#